data_AF-A0A0F0GI01-F1
#
_entry.id   AF-A0A0F0GI01-F1
#
_cell.length_a   1.000
_cell.length_b   1.000
_cell.length_c   1.000
_cell.angle_alpha   90.00
_cell.angle_beta   90.00
_cell.angle_gamma   90.00
#
_symmetry.space_group_name_H-M   'P 1'
#
loop_
_entity.id
_entity.type
_entity.pdbx_description
1 polymer ?
#
loop_
_entity_poly.entity_id
_entity_poly.type
_entity_poly.pdbx_seq_one_letter_code
_entity_poly.pdbx_strand_id
1 'polypeptide(L)'
;YQGPSLDFSRPGRTYLPTLGQDTFPTWQLVSIWHPEGVPRQHLQPAQWVAVADRVSRYQVTEGMVSPNTEGWALYAERFMDELGLFSEPECRLGFLAGPILRLIRVI
;
A
#
# COMPACT_ATOMS: atom_id res chain seq x y z
N TYR A 1 6.29 -0.66 3.50
CA TYR A 1 6.09 -2.13 3.35
C TYR A 1 7.39 -2.86 2.93
N GLN A 2 7.52 -4.16 3.21
CA GLN A 2 8.55 -5.07 2.67
C GLN A 2 7.88 -6.27 1.99
N GLY A 3 8.24 -6.54 0.72
CA GLY A 3 7.68 -7.63 -0.08
C GLY A 3 8.06 -9.04 0.42
N PRO A 4 7.28 -10.07 0.00
CA PRO A 4 7.61 -11.46 0.28
C PRO A 4 8.92 -11.89 -0.40
N SER A 5 9.53 -12.99 0.05
CA SER A 5 10.60 -13.65 -0.71
C SER A 5 10.04 -14.34 -1.96
N LEU A 6 10.90 -14.60 -2.95
CA LEU A 6 10.50 -15.21 -4.23
C LEU A 6 9.85 -16.59 -4.09
N ASP A 7 10.24 -17.32 -3.05
CA ASP A 7 9.73 -18.64 -2.68
C ASP A 7 8.61 -18.59 -1.64
N PHE A 8 8.14 -17.39 -1.27
CA PHE A 8 7.18 -17.12 -0.21
C PHE A 8 7.54 -17.64 1.20
N SER A 9 8.76 -18.13 1.44
CA SER A 9 9.20 -18.55 2.78
C SER A 9 9.23 -17.39 3.79
N ARG A 10 9.44 -16.16 3.30
CA ARG A 10 9.24 -14.91 4.05
C ARG A 10 7.97 -14.21 3.55
N PRO A 11 6.98 -13.95 4.43
CA PRO A 11 5.78 -13.21 4.05
C PRO A 11 6.10 -11.72 3.84
N GLY A 12 5.25 -11.04 3.08
CA GLY A 12 5.25 -9.58 3.04
C GLY A 12 4.85 -9.00 4.40
N ARG A 13 5.48 -7.88 4.78
CA ARG A 13 5.28 -7.25 6.10
C ARG A 13 5.18 -5.74 5.98
N THR A 14 4.27 -5.17 6.76
CA THR A 14 4.18 -3.73 6.98
C THR A 14 4.69 -3.42 8.37
N TYR A 15 5.49 -2.38 8.50
CA TYR A 15 6.09 -1.98 9.76
C TYR A 15 5.53 -0.63 10.17
N LEU A 16 5.05 -0.53 11.40
CA LEU A 16 4.68 0.73 12.04
C LEU A 16 5.80 1.10 13.02
N PRO A 17 6.64 2.11 12.72
CA PRO A 17 7.66 2.55 13.66
C PRO A 17 7.01 3.25 14.85
N THR A 18 7.20 2.71 16.07
CA THR A 18 6.57 3.25 17.27
C THR A 18 7.26 4.50 17.80
N LEU A 19 8.56 4.67 17.53
CA LEU A 19 9.38 5.82 17.96
C LEU A 19 9.22 6.16 19.46
N GLY A 20 9.02 5.14 20.30
CA GLY A 20 8.82 5.30 21.75
C GLY A 20 7.38 5.61 22.18
N GLN A 21 6.42 5.64 21.25
CA GLN A 21 4.99 5.76 21.52
C GLN A 21 4.37 4.39 21.82
N ASP A 22 3.41 4.37 22.74
CA ASP A 22 2.60 3.20 23.09
C ASP A 22 1.10 3.36 22.74
N THR A 23 0.70 4.58 22.37
CA THR A 23 -0.68 4.96 22.10
C THR A 23 -0.77 5.59 20.71
N PHE A 24 -1.68 5.09 19.88
CA PHE A 24 -1.83 5.53 18.49
C PHE A 24 -3.30 5.86 18.16
N PRO A 25 -3.59 6.98 17.50
CA PRO A 25 -4.92 7.27 17.01
C PRO A 25 -5.29 6.31 15.87
N THR A 26 -6.30 5.48 16.07
CA THR A 26 -6.72 4.44 15.12
C THR A 26 -7.20 5.01 13.78
N TRP A 27 -7.84 6.18 13.79
CA TRP A 27 -8.31 6.84 12.56
C TRP A 27 -7.17 7.23 11.61
N GLN A 28 -6.01 7.64 12.14
CA GLN A 28 -4.81 7.89 11.33
C GLN A 28 -4.18 6.59 10.85
N LEU A 29 -4.23 5.54 11.67
CA LEU A 29 -3.69 4.25 11.30
C LEU A 29 -4.46 3.64 10.11
N VAL A 30 -5.78 3.82 10.03
CA VAL A 30 -6.58 3.34 8.88
C VAL A 30 -6.07 3.91 7.56
N SER A 31 -5.72 5.20 7.52
CA SER A 31 -5.18 5.81 6.30
C SER A 31 -3.75 5.37 5.95
N ILE A 32 -3.05 4.75 6.90
CA ILE A 32 -1.71 4.17 6.69
C ILE A 32 -1.82 2.70 6.25
N TRP A 33 -2.68 1.90 6.89
CA TRP A 33 -2.72 0.46 6.67
C TRP A 33 -3.25 0.04 5.32
N HIS A 34 -4.27 0.71 4.78
CA HIS A 34 -4.79 0.35 3.45
C HIS A 34 -3.76 0.62 2.34
N PRO A 35 -3.06 1.77 2.33
CA PRO A 35 -1.99 2.01 1.37
C PRO A 35 -0.72 1.18 1.61
N GLU A 36 -0.39 0.84 2.85
CA GLU A 36 0.82 0.07 3.17
C GLU A 36 0.60 -1.45 3.17
N GLY A 37 -0.64 -1.92 3.09
CA GLY A 37 -1.03 -3.33 3.16
C GLY A 37 -1.84 -3.78 1.95
N VAL A 38 -3.04 -4.32 2.19
CA VAL A 38 -3.95 -4.82 1.15
C VAL A 38 -5.00 -3.76 0.84
N PRO A 39 -5.29 -3.46 -0.44
CA PRO A 39 -4.83 -4.13 -1.67
C PRO A 39 -3.65 -3.43 -2.36
N ARG A 40 -2.97 -2.49 -1.70
CA ARG A 40 -1.89 -1.74 -2.33
C ARG A 40 -0.54 -2.46 -2.25
N GLN A 41 0.30 -2.09 -1.29
CA GLN A 41 1.72 -2.44 -1.29
C GLN A 41 1.94 -3.93 -1.07
N HIS A 42 0.98 -4.65 -0.51
CA HIS A 42 1.06 -6.09 -0.37
C HIS A 42 0.71 -6.83 -1.66
N LEU A 43 -0.47 -6.53 -2.23
CA LEU A 43 -1.06 -7.34 -3.29
C LEU A 43 -0.27 -7.24 -4.60
N GLN A 44 0.17 -6.05 -5.01
CA GLN A 44 0.86 -5.87 -6.28
C GLN A 44 2.22 -6.61 -6.32
N PRO A 45 3.14 -6.41 -5.37
CA PRO A 45 4.40 -7.15 -5.35
C PRO A 45 4.21 -8.66 -5.12
N ALA A 46 3.26 -9.06 -4.25
CA ALA A 46 2.99 -10.48 -4.04
C ALA A 46 2.48 -11.16 -5.32
N GLN A 47 1.69 -10.46 -6.13
CA GLN A 47 1.21 -10.98 -7.40
C GLN A 47 2.35 -11.18 -8.41
N TRP A 48 3.33 -10.28 -8.46
CA TRP A 48 4.51 -10.46 -9.31
C TRP A 48 5.34 -11.66 -8.90
N VAL A 49 5.50 -11.89 -7.59
CA VAL A 49 6.17 -13.09 -7.08
C VAL A 49 5.38 -14.36 -7.41
N ALA A 50 4.05 -14.31 -7.33
CA ALA A 50 3.19 -15.46 -7.63
C ALA A 50 3.24 -15.93 -9.10
N VAL A 51 3.65 -15.05 -10.02
CA VAL A 51 3.79 -15.37 -11.46
C VAL A 51 5.24 -15.39 -11.92
N ALA A 52 6.20 -15.48 -10.99
CA ALA A 52 7.63 -15.39 -11.29
C ALA A 52 8.15 -16.49 -12.21
N ASP A 53 7.41 -17.59 -12.38
CA ASP A 53 7.67 -18.66 -13.36
C ASP A 53 7.40 -18.24 -14.81
N ARG A 54 6.64 -17.15 -15.03
CA ARG A 54 6.18 -16.70 -16.36
C ARG A 54 6.82 -15.39 -16.82
N VAL A 55 7.64 -14.77 -15.98
CA VAL A 55 8.28 -13.48 -16.26
C VAL A 55 9.77 -13.56 -15.94
N SER A 56 10.55 -12.61 -16.47
CA SER A 56 11.98 -12.58 -16.17
C SER A 56 12.22 -12.23 -14.69
N ARG A 57 13.35 -12.71 -14.15
CA ARG A 57 13.78 -12.34 -12.80
C ARG A 57 13.86 -10.83 -12.62
N TYR A 58 14.31 -10.11 -13.65
CA TYR A 58 14.37 -8.65 -13.66
C TYR A 58 12.98 -8.03 -13.43
N GLN A 59 11.95 -8.47 -14.16
CA GLN A 59 10.59 -7.93 -14.03
C GLN A 59 10.01 -8.10 -12.62
N VAL A 60 10.37 -9.18 -11.91
CA VAL A 60 9.86 -9.47 -10.57
C VAL A 60 10.63 -8.73 -9.47
N THR A 61 11.93 -8.47 -9.67
CA THR A 61 12.80 -7.93 -8.62
C THR A 61 13.14 -6.45 -8.78
N GLU A 62 13.53 -6.02 -9.98
CA GLU A 62 14.12 -4.69 -10.21
C GLU A 62 13.36 -3.85 -11.26
N GLY A 63 12.53 -4.48 -12.10
CA GLY A 63 11.84 -3.86 -13.22
C GLY A 63 10.65 -2.99 -12.87
N MET A 64 10.63 -2.40 -11.66
CA MET A 64 9.54 -1.57 -11.17
C MET A 64 9.53 -0.20 -11.85
N VAL A 65 8.37 0.18 -12.39
CA VAL A 65 8.15 1.49 -13.01
C VAL A 65 7.30 2.34 -12.06
N SER A 66 7.85 3.46 -11.56
CA SER A 66 7.19 4.34 -10.58
C SER A 66 5.74 4.69 -10.95
N PRO A 67 5.45 5.14 -12.20
CA PRO A 67 4.08 5.39 -12.64
C PRO A 67 3.11 4.21 -12.50
N ASN A 68 3.58 2.96 -12.69
CA ASN A 68 2.76 1.77 -12.53
C ASN A 68 2.47 1.49 -11.04
N THR A 69 3.50 1.59 -10.19
CA THR A 69 3.37 1.34 -8.74
C THR A 69 2.56 2.42 -8.03
N GLU A 70 2.71 3.67 -8.45
CA GLU A 70 1.96 4.81 -7.91
C GLU A 70 0.55 4.88 -8.48
N GLY A 71 0.37 4.56 -9.77
CA GLY A 71 -0.96 4.42 -10.36
C GLY A 71 -1.79 3.33 -9.69
N TRP A 72 -1.18 2.16 -9.43
CA TRP A 72 -1.81 1.10 -8.63
C TRP A 72 -2.17 1.58 -7.22
N ALA A 73 -1.30 2.38 -6.60
CA ALA A 73 -1.56 2.94 -5.29
C ALA A 73 -2.84 3.79 -5.23
N LEU A 74 -2.99 4.70 -6.18
CA LEU A 74 -4.17 5.55 -6.28
C LEU A 74 -5.42 4.73 -6.63
N TYR A 75 -5.29 3.74 -7.51
CA TYR A 75 -6.39 2.82 -7.83
C TYR A 75 -6.85 2.03 -6.59
N ALA A 76 -5.92 1.43 -5.85
CA ALA A 76 -6.21 0.64 -4.66
C ALA A 76 -6.91 1.48 -3.59
N GLU A 77 -6.48 2.73 -3.38
CA GLU A 77 -7.12 3.64 -2.42
C GLU A 77 -8.56 3.96 -2.82
N ARG A 78 -8.80 4.30 -4.09
CA ARG A 78 -10.15 4.55 -4.59
C ARG A 78 -11.03 3.29 -4.53
N PHE A 79 -10.48 2.13 -4.87
CA PHE A 79 -11.20 0.86 -4.82
C PHE A 79 -11.70 0.55 -3.40
N MET A 80 -10.91 0.86 -2.36
CA MET A 80 -11.33 0.66 -0.97
C MET A 80 -12.43 1.64 -0.54
N ASP A 81 -12.45 2.86 -1.07
CA ASP A 81 -13.56 3.81 -0.89
C ASP A 81 -14.84 3.29 -1.56
N GLU A 82 -14.73 2.76 -2.78
CA GLU A 82 -15.86 2.16 -3.51
C GLU A 82 -16.45 0.93 -2.79
N LEU A 83 -15.63 0.19 -2.03
CA LEU A 83 -16.07 -0.92 -1.16
C LEU A 83 -16.69 -0.45 0.17
N GLY A 84 -16.71 0.86 0.45
CA GLY A 84 -17.33 1.44 1.63
C GLY A 84 -16.49 1.37 2.91
N LEU A 85 -15.18 1.12 2.81
CA LEU A 85 -14.30 0.98 3.99
C LEU A 85 -13.96 2.32 4.66
N PHE A 86 -14.33 3.43 4.05
CA PHE A 86 -14.17 4.79 4.59
C PHE A 86 -15.52 5.49 4.85
N SER A 87 -16.55 4.72 5.23
CA SER A 87 -17.88 5.26 5.55
C SER A 87 -17.88 6.10 6.83
N GLU A 88 -17.09 5.71 7.84
CA GLU A 88 -16.99 6.45 9.10
C GLU A 88 -16.24 7.78 8.91
N PRO A 89 -16.75 8.91 9.44
CA PRO A 89 -16.18 10.23 9.23
C PRO A 89 -14.69 10.35 9.56
N GLU A 90 -14.25 9.72 10.65
CA GLU A 90 -12.86 9.72 11.09
C GLU A 90 -11.92 8.99 10.13
N CYS A 91 -12.36 7.85 9.59
CA CYS A 91 -11.63 7.08 8.58
C CYS A 91 -11.59 7.83 7.25
N ARG A 92 -12.69 8.51 6.89
CA ARG A 92 -12.79 9.34 5.70
C ARG A 92 -11.85 10.54 5.75
N LEU A 93 -11.72 11.19 6.91
CA LEU A 93 -10.77 12.28 7.09
C LEU A 93 -9.33 11.80 6.90
N GLY A 94 -8.98 10.66 7.50
CA GLY A 94 -7.67 10.02 7.30
C GLY A 94 -7.41 9.69 5.83
N PHE A 95 -8.39 9.10 5.14
CA PHE A 95 -8.33 8.78 3.72
C PHE A 95 -8.07 10.02 2.86
N LEU A 96 -8.77 11.13 3.09
CA LEU A 96 -8.65 12.36 2.30
C LEU A 96 -7.35 13.13 2.57
N ALA A 97 -6.74 12.98 3.75
CA ALA A 97 -5.49 13.67 4.09
C ALA A 97 -4.31 13.25 3.18
N GLY A 98 -4.26 11.97 2.78
CA GLY A 98 -3.20 11.44 1.91
C GLY A 98 -3.18 12.04 0.50
N PRO A 99 -4.30 12.00 -0.24
CA PRO A 99 -4.43 12.60 -1.57
C PRO A 99 -4.11 14.10 -1.60
N ILE A 100 -4.49 14.88 -0.59
CA ILE A 100 -4.18 16.32 -0.52
C ILE A 100 -2.67 16.56 -0.51
N LEU A 101 -1.92 15.83 0.31
CA LEU A 101 -0.46 15.95 0.36
C LEU A 101 0.22 15.54 -0.96
N ARG A 102 -0.37 14.58 -1.70
CA ARG A 102 0.15 14.16 -3.01
C ARG A 102 -0.19 15.16 -4.12
N LEU A 103 -1.39 15.74 -4.09
CA LEU A 103 -1.79 16.79 -5.02
C LEU A 103 -0.85 18.00 -4.93
N ILE A 104 -0.49 18.41 -3.72
CA ILE A 104 0.45 19.54 -3.48
C ILE A 104 1.83 19.26 -4.09
N ARG A 105 2.25 18.01 -4.27
CA ARG A 105 3.55 17.69 -4.90
C ARG A 105 3.54 17.85 -6.43
N VAL A 106 2.37 17.95 -7.05
CA VAL A 106 2.20 18.03 -8.51
C VAL A 106 2.02 19.48 -8.97
N ILE A 107 1.49 20.35 -8.10
CA ILE A 107 1.31 21.80 -8.33
C ILE A 107 2.65 22.52 -8.20
#